data_AF-A0A2V9IXY1-F1
#
_entry.id   AF-A0A2V9IXY1-F1
#
_cell.length_a   1.000
_cell.length_b   1.000
_cell.length_c   1.000
_cell.angle_alpha   90.00
_cell.angle_beta   90.00
_cell.angle_gamma   90.00
#
_symmetry.space_group_name_H-M   'P 1'
#
loop_
_entity.id
_entity.type
_entity.pdbx_description
1 polymer ?
#
loop_
_entity_poly.entity_id
_entity_poly.type
_entity_poly.pdbx_seq_one_letter_code
_entity_poly.pdbx_strand_id
1 'polypeptide(L)'
;NFAYNVMPSSSDAVYQGNQTWAGGNAPYLGTYPPTDASHRPRVTYVNGDLNLSGNISGAGVLFVTGELKGNGNLDWVGLILVVGKGYANLAGMKVGITGGLYVVNLQAGNPPTFGTAQFTIGGRSTITTTDAALHVGMGNLPAVQISWRQVTRVSDP
;
A
#
# COMPACT_ATOMS: atom_id res chain seq x y z
N ASN A 1 15.32 -0.47 -7.09
CA ASN A 1 14.53 0.08 -5.97
C ASN A 1 13.18 -0.61 -5.95
N PHE A 2 12.79 -1.27 -4.85
CA PHE A 2 11.55 -2.06 -4.75
C PHE A 2 10.29 -1.23 -5.08
N ALA A 3 10.19 -0.02 -4.53
CA ALA A 3 9.04 0.87 -4.70
C ALA A 3 8.76 1.22 -6.17
N TYR A 4 9.81 1.48 -6.96
CA TYR A 4 9.66 1.98 -8.32
C TYR A 4 9.84 0.91 -9.41
N ASN A 5 10.45 -0.24 -9.11
CA ASN A 5 10.73 -1.27 -10.11
C ASN A 5 9.90 -2.55 -9.89
N VAL A 6 9.66 -2.94 -8.64
CA VAL A 6 9.01 -4.22 -8.30
C VAL A 6 7.52 -4.03 -8.07
N MET A 7 7.11 -3.02 -7.30
CA MET A 7 5.68 -2.79 -7.03
C MET A 7 4.86 -2.54 -8.29
N PRO A 8 5.28 -1.68 -9.25
CA PRO A 8 4.47 -1.44 -10.45
C PRO A 8 4.26 -2.70 -11.31
N SER A 9 5.26 -3.58 -11.39
CA SER A 9 5.21 -4.79 -12.23
C SER A 9 4.44 -5.94 -11.58
N SER A 10 4.18 -5.86 -10.28
CA SER A 10 3.46 -6.87 -9.50
C SER A 10 2.07 -6.43 -9.04
N SER A 11 1.65 -5.21 -9.41
CA SER A 11 0.35 -4.66 -9.01
C SER A 11 -0.77 -5.08 -9.96
N ASP A 12 -1.96 -5.38 -9.42
CA ASP A 12 -3.17 -5.60 -10.23
C ASP A 12 -3.59 -4.34 -10.97
N ALA A 13 -3.35 -3.17 -10.37
CA ALA A 13 -3.67 -1.86 -10.95
C ALA A 13 -2.55 -0.85 -10.70
N VAL A 14 -2.19 -0.10 -11.74
CA VAL A 14 -1.13 0.90 -11.74
C VAL A 14 -1.68 2.23 -12.24
N TYR A 15 -1.58 3.27 -11.41
CA TYR A 15 -2.01 4.63 -11.72
C TYR A 15 -0.79 5.55 -11.75
N GLN A 16 -0.60 6.29 -12.84
CA GLN A 16 0.54 7.20 -13.01
C GLN A 16 0.11 8.65 -12.76
N GLY A 17 0.99 9.42 -12.12
CA GLY A 17 0.70 10.81 -11.76
C GLY A 17 -0.29 10.95 -10.60
N ASN A 18 -0.59 12.19 -10.26
CA ASN A 18 -1.47 12.50 -9.13
C ASN A 18 -2.90 12.02 -9.40
N GLN A 19 -3.49 11.36 -8.40
CA GLN A 19 -4.83 10.79 -8.46
C GLN A 19 -5.77 11.51 -7.50
N THR A 20 -7.04 11.59 -7.89
CA THR A 20 -8.12 11.99 -7.00
C THR A 20 -9.27 11.01 -7.14
N TRP A 21 -9.63 10.34 -6.04
CA TRP A 21 -10.70 9.34 -6.02
C TRP A 21 -11.81 9.79 -5.07
N ALA A 22 -13.03 9.87 -5.59
CA ALA A 22 -14.21 10.22 -4.82
C ALA A 22 -15.10 8.98 -4.62
N GLY A 23 -15.78 8.89 -3.49
CA GLY A 23 -16.78 7.84 -3.24
C GLY A 23 -17.79 7.76 -4.39
N GLY A 24 -18.01 6.54 -4.89
CA GLY A 24 -18.84 6.27 -6.08
C GLY A 24 -18.13 6.43 -7.44
N ASN A 25 -16.96 7.09 -7.48
CA ASN A 25 -16.15 7.31 -8.69
C ASN A 25 -14.71 6.78 -8.56
N ALA A 26 -14.38 6.13 -7.44
CA ALA A 26 -13.08 5.49 -7.25
C ALA A 26 -12.99 4.24 -8.14
N PRO A 27 -11.77 3.87 -8.60
CA PRO A 27 -11.57 2.58 -9.23
C PRO A 27 -11.89 1.44 -8.25
N TYR A 28 -12.02 0.23 -8.76
CA TYR A 28 -12.20 -0.93 -7.90
C TYR A 28 -10.92 -1.23 -7.10
N LEU A 29 -10.98 -1.08 -5.77
CA LEU A 29 -9.85 -1.19 -4.84
C LEU A 29 -9.78 -2.53 -4.08
N GLY A 30 -10.47 -3.56 -4.57
CA GLY A 30 -10.56 -4.86 -3.90
C GLY A 30 -11.64 -4.92 -2.81
N THR A 31 -12.03 -6.14 -2.45
CA THR A 31 -13.04 -6.42 -1.41
C THR A 31 -12.59 -7.55 -0.50
N TYR A 32 -12.98 -7.50 0.77
CA TYR A 32 -12.77 -8.58 1.74
C TYR A 32 -14.00 -8.71 2.67
N PRO A 33 -14.46 -9.93 2.99
CA PRO A 33 -14.00 -11.22 2.45
C PRO A 33 -14.24 -11.32 0.94
N PRO A 34 -13.46 -12.15 0.21
CA PRO A 34 -13.66 -12.30 -1.23
C PRO A 34 -15.01 -12.95 -1.51
N THR A 35 -15.77 -12.40 -2.44
CA THR A 35 -17.08 -12.94 -2.83
C THR A 35 -17.00 -13.81 -4.08
N ASP A 36 -16.02 -13.54 -4.96
CA ASP A 36 -15.69 -14.35 -6.13
C ASP A 36 -14.26 -14.06 -6.60
N ALA A 37 -13.85 -14.65 -7.73
CA ALA A 37 -12.51 -14.47 -8.29
C ALA A 37 -12.23 -13.02 -8.73
N SER A 38 -13.23 -12.27 -9.20
CA SER A 38 -13.08 -10.87 -9.62
C SER A 38 -13.13 -9.91 -8.42
N HIS A 39 -13.81 -10.33 -7.35
CA HIS A 39 -14.03 -9.57 -6.13
C HIS A 39 -13.21 -10.07 -4.95
N ARG A 40 -11.90 -9.79 -5.03
CA ARG A 40 -10.87 -10.22 -4.07
C ARG A 40 -9.98 -9.05 -3.67
N PRO A 41 -9.18 -9.17 -2.60
CA PRO A 41 -8.14 -8.18 -2.28
C PRO A 41 -7.22 -7.92 -3.48
N ARG A 42 -6.75 -6.68 -3.64
CA ARG A 42 -5.90 -6.25 -4.77
C ARG A 42 -4.67 -5.48 -4.33
N VAL A 43 -3.63 -5.53 -5.16
CA VAL A 43 -2.48 -4.63 -5.11
C VAL A 43 -2.74 -3.44 -6.03
N THR A 44 -2.93 -2.28 -5.44
CA THR A 44 -3.14 -1.01 -6.14
C THR A 44 -1.95 -0.09 -5.93
N TYR A 45 -1.29 0.30 -7.00
CA TYR A 45 -0.11 1.16 -6.97
C TYR A 45 -0.42 2.52 -7.62
N VAL A 46 -0.09 3.60 -6.90
CA VAL A 46 -0.23 4.99 -7.33
C VAL A 46 1.15 5.64 -7.34
N ASN A 47 1.62 5.97 -8.53
CA ASN A 47 2.86 6.71 -8.74
C ASN A 47 2.61 8.22 -8.72
N GLY A 48 2.30 8.76 -7.55
CA GLY A 48 1.99 10.17 -7.36
C GLY A 48 1.27 10.41 -6.04
N ASP A 49 0.78 11.62 -5.87
CA ASP A 49 -0.08 11.97 -4.72
C ASP A 49 -1.47 11.35 -4.91
N LEU A 50 -2.07 10.85 -3.84
CA LEU A 50 -3.43 10.31 -3.83
C LEU A 50 -4.31 11.14 -2.91
N ASN A 51 -5.33 11.79 -3.48
CA ASN A 51 -6.35 12.52 -2.75
C ASN A 51 -7.67 11.75 -2.72
N LEU A 52 -8.16 11.42 -1.54
CA LEU A 52 -9.41 10.68 -1.32
C LEU A 52 -10.53 11.62 -0.88
N SER A 53 -11.73 11.42 -1.41
CA SER A 53 -12.93 12.14 -0.95
C SER A 53 -14.15 11.23 -0.83
N GLY A 54 -15.07 11.56 0.08
CA GLY A 54 -16.28 10.78 0.30
C GLY A 54 -16.00 9.43 0.97
N ASN A 55 -16.80 8.40 0.64
CA ASN A 55 -16.67 7.07 1.21
C ASN A 55 -15.82 6.18 0.30
N ILE A 56 -14.62 5.81 0.76
CA ILE A 56 -13.70 4.92 0.06
C ILE A 56 -13.55 3.63 0.86
N SER A 57 -13.70 2.50 0.18
CA SER A 57 -13.45 1.18 0.75
C SER A 57 -12.55 0.37 -0.17
N GLY A 58 -11.68 -0.46 0.41
CA GLY A 58 -10.86 -1.39 -0.36
C GLY A 58 -10.19 -2.46 0.49
N ALA A 59 -9.54 -3.40 -0.19
CA ALA A 59 -8.83 -4.49 0.47
C ALA A 59 -7.58 -4.93 -0.29
N GLY A 60 -6.55 -5.35 0.44
CA GLY A 60 -5.27 -5.79 -0.10
C GLY A 60 -4.14 -4.81 0.22
N VAL A 61 -3.40 -4.38 -0.80
CA VAL A 61 -2.26 -3.47 -0.67
C VAL A 61 -2.53 -2.19 -1.44
N LEU A 62 -2.55 -1.05 -0.76
CA LEU A 62 -2.52 0.26 -1.40
C LEU A 62 -1.11 0.84 -1.27
N PHE A 63 -0.42 1.04 -2.38
CA PHE A 63 0.93 1.61 -2.42
C PHE A 63 0.90 2.99 -3.07
N VAL A 64 1.33 4.03 -2.35
CA VAL A 64 1.34 5.43 -2.82
C VAL A 64 2.74 5.98 -2.72
N THR A 65 3.30 6.48 -3.82
CA THR A 65 4.66 7.07 -3.81
C THR A 65 4.70 8.52 -3.35
N GLY A 66 3.60 9.24 -3.50
CA GLY A 66 3.43 10.63 -3.08
C GLY A 66 2.81 10.80 -1.70
N GLU A 67 2.10 11.90 -1.53
CA GLU A 67 1.27 12.19 -0.35
C GLU A 67 -0.05 11.41 -0.44
N LEU A 68 -0.44 10.73 0.63
CA LEU A 68 -1.79 10.21 0.81
C LEU A 68 -2.59 11.18 1.67
N LYS A 69 -3.67 11.75 1.14
CA LYS A 69 -4.55 12.65 1.90
C LYS A 69 -6.02 12.46 1.55
N GLY A 70 -6.91 12.99 2.37
CA GLY A 70 -8.31 13.03 2.00
C GLY A 70 -9.25 13.58 3.05
N ASN A 71 -10.55 13.54 2.69
CA ASN A 71 -11.66 13.91 3.55
C ASN A 71 -12.81 12.90 3.40
N GLY A 72 -13.51 12.56 4.49
CA GLY A 72 -14.62 11.60 4.47
C GLY A 72 -14.30 10.30 5.19
N ASN A 73 -14.67 9.15 4.63
CA ASN A 73 -14.46 7.84 5.26
C ASN A 73 -13.48 7.00 4.44
N LEU A 74 -12.54 6.35 5.13
CA LEU A 74 -11.66 5.34 4.56
C LEU A 74 -11.81 4.05 5.37
N ASP A 75 -12.35 3.01 4.76
CA ASP A 75 -12.45 1.68 5.35
C ASP A 75 -11.56 0.70 4.56
N TRP A 76 -10.47 0.23 5.16
CA TRP A 76 -9.46 -0.59 4.49
C TRP A 76 -9.19 -1.89 5.22
N VAL A 77 -9.12 -3.01 4.49
CA VAL A 77 -8.68 -4.30 5.02
C VAL A 77 -7.36 -4.73 4.35
N GLY A 78 -6.26 -4.68 5.10
CA GLY A 78 -4.93 -5.02 4.61
C GLY A 78 -3.90 -3.92 4.87
N LEU A 79 -2.98 -3.73 3.93
CA LEU A 79 -1.84 -2.82 4.09
C LEU A 79 -1.99 -1.56 3.26
N ILE A 80 -1.68 -0.43 3.86
CA ILE A 80 -1.48 0.85 3.16
C ILE A 80 0.00 1.22 3.33
N LEU A 81 0.70 1.42 2.21
CA LEU A 81 2.12 1.71 2.12
C LEU A 81 2.29 3.08 1.44
N VAL A 82 2.69 4.10 2.20
CA VAL A 82 2.98 5.45 1.69
C VAL A 82 4.49 5.63 1.67
N VAL A 83 5.12 5.34 0.53
CA VAL A 83 6.58 5.18 0.40
C VAL A 83 7.14 6.06 -0.73
N GLY A 84 7.88 7.10 -0.37
CA GLY A 84 8.44 8.07 -1.32
C GLY A 84 8.47 9.44 -0.67
N LYS A 85 7.43 10.28 -0.91
CA LYS A 85 7.26 11.52 -0.13
C LYS A 85 7.05 11.25 1.36
N GLY A 86 6.51 10.09 1.72
CA GLY A 86 6.37 9.67 3.12
C GLY A 86 5.49 10.58 3.95
N TYR A 87 4.41 11.10 3.35
CA TYR A 87 3.45 11.96 4.03
C TYR A 87 2.04 11.39 3.89
N ALA A 88 1.41 11.10 5.02
CA ALA A 88 0.01 10.68 5.09
C ALA A 88 -0.79 11.65 5.96
N ASN A 89 -1.67 12.43 5.35
CA ASN A 89 -2.54 13.39 6.03
C ASN A 89 -4.00 12.93 5.98
N LEU A 90 -4.39 12.14 6.97
CA LEU A 90 -5.74 11.59 7.13
C LEU A 90 -6.56 12.37 8.18
N ALA A 91 -6.17 13.61 8.49
CA ALA A 91 -6.82 14.43 9.52
C ALA A 91 -8.30 14.70 9.24
N GLY A 92 -8.66 14.86 7.96
CA GLY A 92 -10.03 15.08 7.50
C GLY A 92 -10.84 13.79 7.34
N MET A 93 -10.28 12.63 7.70
CA MET A 93 -10.91 11.33 7.47
C MET A 93 -11.32 10.63 8.77
N LYS A 94 -12.46 9.93 8.71
CA LYS A 94 -12.76 8.82 9.61
C LYS A 94 -12.10 7.57 9.04
N VAL A 95 -11.01 7.13 9.66
CA VAL A 95 -10.21 6.01 9.18
C VAL A 95 -10.55 4.73 9.94
N GLY A 96 -10.96 3.69 9.23
CA GLY A 96 -11.09 2.32 9.73
C GLY A 96 -10.12 1.40 8.98
N ILE A 97 -8.94 1.14 9.56
CA ILE A 97 -7.98 0.21 8.98
C ILE A 97 -7.98 -1.07 9.80
N THR A 98 -8.34 -2.18 9.17
CA THR A 98 -8.09 -3.53 9.70
C THR A 98 -6.87 -4.08 9.00
N GLY A 99 -5.71 -4.00 9.64
CA GLY A 99 -4.40 -4.31 9.05
C GLY A 99 -3.32 -3.33 9.51
N GLY A 100 -2.68 -2.62 8.58
CA GLY A 100 -1.57 -1.72 8.91
C GLY A 100 -1.36 -0.57 7.92
N LEU A 101 -0.82 0.54 8.44
CA LEU A 101 -0.38 1.69 7.67
C LEU A 101 1.12 1.88 7.90
N TYR A 102 1.90 1.92 6.82
CA TYR A 102 3.33 2.18 6.84
C TYR A 102 3.62 3.45 6.07
N VAL A 103 4.31 4.39 6.69
CA VAL A 103 4.68 5.67 6.09
C VAL A 103 6.20 5.80 6.12
N VAL A 104 6.80 5.94 4.94
CA VAL A 104 8.26 5.97 4.76
C VAL A 104 8.62 7.10 3.80
N ASN A 105 9.42 8.05 4.28
CA ASN A 105 10.03 9.04 3.41
C ASN A 105 11.32 8.45 2.84
N LEU A 106 11.35 8.26 1.52
CA LEU A 106 12.50 7.73 0.80
C LEU A 106 13.08 8.85 -0.05
N GLN A 107 14.29 9.29 0.30
CA GLN A 107 15.00 10.35 -0.40
C GLN A 107 15.86 9.75 -1.51
N ALA A 108 15.95 10.49 -2.63
CA ALA A 108 16.79 10.10 -3.75
C ALA A 108 18.27 10.04 -3.31
N GLY A 109 18.94 8.95 -3.66
CA GLY A 109 20.34 8.67 -3.32
C GLY A 109 20.74 7.28 -3.82
N ASN A 110 22.04 6.99 -3.82
CA ASN A 110 22.55 5.65 -4.13
C ASN A 110 23.55 5.20 -3.04
N PRO A 111 23.12 4.44 -2.01
CA PRO A 111 21.75 3.94 -1.79
C PRO A 111 20.77 5.05 -1.37
N PRO A 112 19.45 4.86 -1.58
CA PRO A 112 18.46 5.81 -1.09
C PRO A 112 18.47 5.87 0.43
N THR A 113 18.23 7.07 0.99
CA THR A 113 18.23 7.32 2.43
C THR A 113 16.81 7.54 2.95
N PHE A 114 16.60 7.29 4.24
CA PHE A 114 15.34 7.58 4.91
C PHE A 114 15.30 9.03 5.37
N GLY A 115 14.25 9.75 5.00
CA GLY A 115 13.95 11.07 5.56
C GLY A 115 12.92 10.98 6.70
N THR A 116 12.45 12.14 7.14
CA THR A 116 11.40 12.22 8.17
C THR A 116 10.03 11.90 7.57
N ALA A 117 9.44 10.79 7.98
CA ALA A 117 8.05 10.48 7.67
C ALA A 117 7.10 11.39 8.47
N GLN A 118 6.01 11.80 7.85
CA GLN A 118 4.96 12.59 8.49
C GLN A 118 3.63 11.85 8.40
N PHE A 119 2.94 11.74 9.53
CA PHE A 119 1.63 11.10 9.59
C PHE A 119 0.71 11.89 10.53
N THR A 120 -0.47 12.20 10.03
CA THR A 120 -1.54 12.85 10.79
C THR A 120 -2.82 12.04 10.64
N ILE A 121 -3.42 11.67 11.76
CA ILE A 121 -4.74 11.04 11.81
C ILE A 121 -5.65 11.87 12.70
N GLY A 122 -6.88 12.09 12.25
CA GLY A 122 -7.89 12.87 12.97
C GLY A 122 -9.19 12.09 13.12
N GLY A 123 -10.21 12.75 13.67
CA GLY A 123 -11.55 12.18 13.81
C GLY A 123 -11.62 10.94 14.72
N ARG A 124 -12.70 10.18 14.56
CA ARG A 124 -12.92 8.89 15.24
C ARG A 124 -12.30 7.76 14.42
N SER A 125 -10.98 7.65 14.48
CA SER A 125 -10.22 6.69 13.68
C SER A 125 -9.77 5.48 14.50
N THR A 126 -9.77 4.31 13.86
CA THR A 126 -9.35 3.04 14.45
C THR A 126 -8.38 2.33 13.51
N ILE A 127 -7.24 1.91 14.04
CA ILE A 127 -6.31 1.01 13.37
C ILE A 127 -6.26 -0.27 14.21
N THR A 128 -6.79 -1.35 13.67
CA THR A 128 -6.82 -2.65 14.32
C THR A 128 -5.95 -3.61 13.54
N THR A 129 -4.91 -4.15 14.17
CA THR A 129 -4.02 -5.12 13.54
C THR A 129 -4.43 -6.53 13.93
N THR A 130 -4.69 -7.37 12.94
CA THR A 130 -5.04 -8.80 13.09
C THR A 130 -4.18 -9.63 12.16
N ASP A 131 -3.85 -10.85 12.55
CA ASP A 131 -3.10 -11.82 11.74
C ASP A 131 -3.74 -12.06 10.37
N ALA A 132 -5.06 -12.24 10.31
CA ALA A 132 -5.79 -12.49 9.06
C ALA A 132 -5.66 -11.31 8.08
N ALA A 133 -5.85 -10.07 8.54
CA ALA A 133 -5.71 -8.90 7.69
C ALA A 133 -4.26 -8.62 7.26
N LEU A 134 -3.28 -8.88 8.12
CA LEU A 134 -1.87 -8.83 7.74
C LEU A 134 -1.53 -9.90 6.70
N HIS A 135 -2.08 -11.11 6.84
CA HIS A 135 -1.92 -12.17 5.84
C HIS A 135 -2.52 -11.79 4.49
N VAL A 136 -3.70 -11.14 4.48
CA VAL A 136 -4.30 -10.59 3.25
C VAL A 136 -3.37 -9.54 2.60
N GLY A 137 -2.77 -8.65 3.38
CA GLY A 137 -1.82 -7.67 2.85
C GLY A 137 -0.52 -8.31 2.35
N MET A 138 0.11 -9.16 3.16
CA MET A 138 1.41 -9.78 2.86
C MET A 138 1.32 -10.82 1.74
N GLY A 139 0.24 -11.59 1.66
CA GLY A 139 0.02 -12.58 0.61
C GLY A 139 -0.15 -11.96 -0.78
N ASN A 140 -0.50 -10.67 -0.84
CA ASN A 140 -0.60 -9.91 -2.08
C ASN A 140 0.73 -9.20 -2.46
N LEU A 141 1.72 -9.15 -1.57
CA LEU A 141 3.01 -8.56 -1.93
C LEU A 141 3.82 -9.54 -2.81
N PRO A 142 4.58 -9.03 -3.80
CA PRO A 142 5.46 -9.88 -4.61
C PRO A 142 6.50 -10.56 -3.72
N ALA A 143 6.66 -11.88 -3.89
CA ALA A 143 7.77 -12.59 -3.28
C ALA A 143 9.09 -12.11 -3.90
N VAL A 144 10.01 -11.61 -3.06
CA VAL A 144 11.35 -11.20 -3.50
C VAL A 144 12.36 -12.17 -2.92
N GLN A 145 13.11 -12.84 -3.80
CA GLN A 145 14.23 -13.68 -3.38
C GLN A 145 15.41 -12.80 -2.97
N ILE A 146 15.71 -12.75 -1.68
CA ILE A 146 16.75 -11.87 -1.11
C ILE A 146 18.15 -12.45 -1.15
N SER A 147 18.30 -13.76 -1.36
CA SER A 147 19.59 -14.40 -1.66
C SER A 147 19.37 -15.80 -2.24
N TRP A 148 20.38 -16.29 -2.95
CA TRP A 148 20.49 -17.69 -3.31
C TRP A 148 21.92 -18.13 -2.99
N ARG A 149 22.07 -19.33 -2.43
CA ARG A 149 23.39 -19.96 -2.23
C ARG A 149 23.35 -21.34 -2.86
N GLN A 150 24.02 -21.51 -3.99
CA GLN A 150 24.25 -22.83 -4.55
C GLN A 150 25.47 -23.46 -3.89
N VAL A 151 25.29 -24.68 -3.40
CA VAL A 151 26.36 -25.53 -2.88
C VAL A 151 26.62 -26.58 -3.93
N THR A 152 27.61 -26.35 -4.80
CA THR A 152 28.15 -27.40 -5.66
C THR A 152 29.05 -28.29 -4.81
N ARG A 153 28.78 -29.60 -4.81
CA ARG A 153 29.75 -30.58 -4.30
C ARG A 153 30.91 -30.61 -5.29
N VAL A 154 32.10 -30.22 -4.85
CA VAL A 154 33.33 -30.65 -5.50
C VAL A 154 33.52 -32.10 -5.10
N SER A 155 33.12 -33.02 -5.98
CA SER A 155 33.73 -34.34 -5.99
C SER A 155 35.07 -34.18 -6.72
N ASP A 156 36.16 -34.11 -5.96
CA ASP A 156 37.52 -34.26 -6.49
C ASP A 156 37.71 -35.71 -7.00
N PRO A 157 38.58 -35.93 -8.00
CA PRO A 157 38.59 -37.10 -8.90
C PRO A 157 39.00 -38.43 -8.26
#